data_AF-A0A960Y527-F1
#
_entry.id   AF-A0A960Y527-F1
#
_cell.length_a   1.000
_cell.length_b   1.000
_cell.length_c   1.000
_cell.angle_alpha   90.00
_cell.angle_beta   90.00
_cell.angle_gamma   90.00
#
_symmetry.space_group_name_H-M   'P 1'
#
loop_
_entity.id
_entity.type
_entity.pdbx_description
1 polymer ?
#
loop_
_entity_poly.entity_id
_entity_poly.type
_entity_poly.pdbx_seq_one_letter_code
_entity_poly.pdbx_strand_id
1 'polypeptide(L)'
;MEKFYLGSDTRLDPKDLTTHAVCLGMTGSGKTGLCIALLEEAALQGIPALIIDPKGDIGNLLLAFPDFAAKNFQPWVEPPTLEKGAETAKLWKEGLASWGIESARVKKFKEAVDIAIYTPASHAGLQISILNS
;
A
#
# COMPACT_ATOMS: atom_id res chain seq x y z
N MET A 1 23.38 1.33 -27.43
CA MET A 1 23.08 1.21 -25.98
C MET A 1 22.15 0.03 -25.85
N GLU A 2 22.64 -1.06 -25.26
CA GLU A 2 21.91 -2.33 -25.16
C GLU A 2 20.67 -2.14 -24.27
N LYS A 3 19.54 -2.69 -24.71
CA LYS A 3 18.30 -2.67 -23.93
C LYS A 3 18.26 -3.92 -23.05
N PHE A 4 18.02 -3.74 -21.76
CA PHE A 4 17.77 -4.84 -20.83
C PHE A 4 16.37 -5.42 -21.08
N TYR A 5 16.28 -6.74 -21.16
CA TYR A 5 15.03 -7.49 -21.18
C TYR A 5 14.76 -7.98 -19.76
N LEU A 6 13.71 -7.48 -19.10
CA LEU A 6 13.36 -7.84 -17.71
C LEU A 6 12.21 -8.87 -17.63
N GLY A 7 11.95 -9.58 -18.73
CA GLY A 7 10.75 -10.40 -18.97
C GLY A 7 10.63 -11.70 -18.17
N SER A 8 10.84 -11.66 -16.85
CA SER A 8 10.54 -12.76 -15.92
C SER A 8 10.04 -12.21 -14.59
N ASP A 9 9.14 -12.95 -13.92
CA ASP A 9 8.80 -12.70 -12.51
C ASP A 9 10.08 -12.63 -11.68
N THR A 10 10.43 -11.43 -11.24
CA THR A 10 11.62 -11.21 -10.40
C THR A 10 11.21 -11.46 -8.95
N ARG A 11 11.81 -12.49 -8.34
CA ARG A 11 11.63 -12.78 -6.92
C ARG A 11 12.81 -12.24 -6.13
N LEU A 12 12.51 -11.57 -5.03
CA LEU A 12 13.49 -11.10 -4.07
C LEU A 12 13.48 -12.05 -2.86
N ASP A 13 14.65 -12.53 -2.41
CA ASP A 13 14.73 -13.27 -1.14
C ASP A 13 14.69 -12.25 0.01
N PRO A 14 13.77 -12.35 0.99
CA PRO A 14 13.75 -11.45 2.15
C PRO A 14 15.10 -11.36 2.89
N LYS A 15 15.94 -12.40 2.82
CA LYS A 15 17.29 -12.39 3.40
C LYS A 15 18.19 -11.32 2.79
N ASP A 16 17.99 -10.98 1.53
CA ASP A 16 18.76 -9.93 0.85
C ASP A 16 18.46 -8.53 1.41
N LEU A 17 17.31 -8.36 2.08
CA LEU A 17 16.91 -7.09 2.72
C LEU A 17 17.43 -6.93 4.15
N THR A 18 18.16 -7.92 4.69
CA THR A 18 18.69 -7.87 6.06
C THR A 18 19.93 -6.99 6.22
N THR A 19 20.58 -6.61 5.11
CA THR A 19 21.83 -5.83 5.09
C THR A 19 21.65 -4.41 4.54
N HIS A 20 20.45 -3.84 4.71
CA HIS A 20 20.01 -2.55 4.19
C HIS A 20 19.76 -2.55 2.68
N ALA A 21 18.74 -1.80 2.26
CA ALA A 21 18.43 -1.55 0.86
C ALA A 21 18.15 -0.06 0.66
N VAL A 22 18.43 0.44 -0.55
CA VAL A 22 18.13 1.81 -0.94
C VAL A 22 17.43 1.82 -2.29
N CYS A 23 16.29 2.51 -2.36
CA CYS A 23 15.55 2.72 -3.61
C CYS A 23 15.76 4.15 -4.09
N LEU A 24 16.51 4.34 -5.18
CA LEU A 24 16.82 5.63 -5.77
C LEU A 24 16.09 5.85 -7.10
N GLY A 25 15.75 7.10 -7.41
CA GLY A 25 15.05 7.45 -8.65
C GLY A 25 14.35 8.81 -8.58
N MET A 26 14.04 9.38 -9.73
CA MET A 26 13.32 10.67 -9.83
C MET A 26 11.84 10.55 -9.41
N THR A 27 11.15 11.65 -9.16
CA THR A 27 9.70 11.64 -8.94
C THR A 27 8.98 10.99 -10.13
N GLY A 28 7.95 10.18 -9.87
CA GLY A 28 7.23 9.43 -10.90
C GLY A 28 7.94 8.15 -11.38
N SER A 29 9.15 7.84 -10.91
CA SER A 29 9.87 6.62 -11.31
C SER A 29 9.37 5.33 -10.63
N GLY A 30 8.27 5.39 -9.88
CA GLY A 30 7.69 4.21 -9.22
C GLY A 30 8.28 3.82 -7.86
N LYS A 31 9.15 4.63 -7.23
CA LYS A 31 9.74 4.31 -5.92
C LYS A 31 8.70 3.93 -4.85
N THR A 32 7.68 4.77 -4.66
CA THR A 32 6.62 4.52 -3.68
C THR A 32 5.83 3.26 -4.04
N GLY A 33 5.54 3.04 -5.34
CA GLY A 33 4.88 1.82 -5.80
C GLY A 33 5.69 0.56 -5.53
N LEU A 34 7.02 0.61 -5.72
CA LEU A 34 7.91 -0.49 -5.36
C LEU A 34 7.88 -0.77 -3.84
N CYS A 35 7.94 0.27 -3.01
CA CYS A 35 7.84 0.11 -1.55
C CYS A 35 6.49 -0.50 -1.14
N ILE A 36 5.38 -0.05 -1.73
CA ILE A 36 4.04 -0.60 -1.48
C ILE A 36 4.01 -2.09 -1.84
N ALA A 37 4.47 -2.46 -3.03
CA ALA A 37 4.52 -3.86 -3.45
C ALA A 37 5.37 -4.73 -2.50
N LEU A 38 6.53 -4.23 -2.05
CA LEU A 38 7.37 -4.94 -1.09
C LEU A 38 6.66 -5.10 0.28
N LEU A 39 5.96 -4.08 0.75
CA LEU A 39 5.20 -4.14 2.00
C LEU A 39 4.02 -5.11 1.91
N GLU A 40 3.30 -5.14 0.79
CA GLU A 40 2.21 -6.09 0.54
C GLU A 40 2.71 -7.55 0.53
N GLU A 41 3.82 -7.83 -0.15
CA GLU A 41 4.43 -9.16 -0.15
C GLU A 41 4.99 -9.56 1.23
N ALA A 42 5.60 -8.61 1.96
CA ALA A 42 6.07 -8.84 3.32
C ALA A 42 4.90 -9.20 4.25
N ALA A 43 3.79 -8.46 4.17
CA ALA A 43 2.57 -8.73 4.93
C ALA A 43 2.00 -10.14 4.62
N LEU A 44 1.90 -10.50 3.34
CA LEU A 44 1.43 -11.84 2.92
C LEU A 44 2.33 -12.98 3.41
N GLN A 45 3.60 -12.69 3.72
CA GLN A 45 4.55 -13.66 4.28
C GLN A 45 4.65 -13.59 5.82
N GLY A 46 3.85 -12.75 6.48
CA GLY A 46 3.87 -12.59 7.94
C GLY A 46 5.13 -11.88 8.45
N ILE A 47 5.80 -11.09 7.61
CA ILE A 47 6.97 -10.31 7.98
C ILE A 47 6.48 -8.93 8.48
N PRO A 48 6.72 -8.56 9.75
CA PRO A 48 6.28 -7.28 10.27
C PRO A 48 7.12 -6.12 9.70
N ALA A 49 6.48 -4.96 9.52
CA ALA A 49 7.13 -3.75 9.04
C ALA A 49 6.77 -2.53 9.91
N LEU A 50 7.78 -1.71 10.23
CA LEU A 50 7.61 -0.37 10.78
C LEU A 50 8.01 0.63 9.70
N ILE A 51 7.11 1.56 9.38
CA ILE A 51 7.30 2.49 8.28
C ILE A 51 7.31 3.91 8.84
N ILE A 52 8.32 4.69 8.46
CA ILE A 52 8.35 6.14 8.67
C ILE A 52 7.94 6.79 7.36
N ASP A 53 6.71 7.31 7.31
CA ASP A 53 6.11 7.88 6.11
C ASP A 53 5.89 9.39 6.26
N PRO A 54 6.85 10.23 5.86
CA PRO A 54 6.70 11.68 5.91
C PRO A 54 5.73 12.23 4.85
N LYS A 55 5.32 11.43 3.86
CA LYS A 55 4.41 11.87 2.78
C LYS A 55 2.96 11.47 3.04
N GLY A 56 2.75 10.39 3.80
CA GLY A 56 1.42 9.86 4.13
C GLY A 56 0.84 8.95 3.04
N ASP A 57 1.56 8.74 1.94
CA ASP A 57 1.08 7.96 0.80
C ASP A 57 0.96 6.46 1.10
N ILE A 58 1.77 5.94 2.04
CA ILE A 58 1.78 4.51 2.41
C ILE A 58 0.54 4.16 3.24
N GLY A 59 -0.09 5.15 3.89
CA GLY A 59 -1.37 4.98 4.59
C GLY A 59 -2.49 4.45 3.69
N ASN A 60 -2.37 4.62 2.35
CA ASN A 60 -3.32 4.09 1.38
C ASN A 60 -3.47 2.56 1.41
N LEU A 61 -2.52 1.82 2.01
CA LEU A 61 -2.66 0.38 2.24
C LEU A 61 -3.93 0.03 3.05
N LEU A 62 -4.45 0.96 3.87
CA LEU A 62 -5.70 0.76 4.60
C LEU A 62 -6.94 0.72 3.71
N LEU A 63 -6.86 1.26 2.50
CA LEU A 63 -7.94 1.32 1.52
C LEU A 63 -8.08 0.02 0.70
N ALA A 64 -7.36 -1.04 1.06
CA ALA A 64 -7.51 -2.38 0.49
C ALA A 64 -8.88 -3.00 0.87
N PHE A 65 -9.92 -2.64 0.13
CA PHE A 65 -11.30 -3.12 0.32
C PHE A 65 -11.62 -4.30 -0.62
N PRO A 66 -11.72 -5.55 -0.12
CA PRO A 66 -11.84 -6.73 -0.99
C PRO A 66 -13.16 -6.83 -1.76
N ASP A 67 -14.23 -6.24 -1.21
CA ASP A 67 -15.59 -6.25 -1.77
C ASP A 67 -15.79 -5.18 -2.85
N PHE A 68 -14.84 -4.24 -2.97
CA PHE A 68 -14.95 -3.06 -3.83
C PHE A 68 -16.30 -2.33 -3.67
N ALA A 69 -16.82 -2.27 -2.43
CA ALA A 69 -18.10 -1.61 -2.19
C ALA A 69 -17.94 -0.08 -2.17
N ALA A 70 -18.78 0.62 -2.93
CA ALA A 70 -18.78 2.09 -3.03
C ALA A 70 -18.74 2.80 -1.67
N LYS A 71 -19.49 2.29 -0.68
CA LYS A 71 -19.55 2.81 0.70
C LYS A 71 -18.20 2.84 1.42
N ASN A 72 -17.28 1.94 1.08
CA ASN A 72 -15.96 1.86 1.71
C ASN A 72 -15.04 2.95 1.17
N PHE A 73 -15.20 3.33 -0.10
CA PHE A 73 -14.45 4.41 -0.76
C PHE A 73 -15.08 5.79 -0.53
N GLN A 74 -16.39 5.88 -0.31
CA GLN A 74 -17.13 7.13 -0.13
C GLN A 74 -16.47 8.12 0.84
N PRO A 75 -15.95 7.73 2.03
CA PRO A 75 -15.34 8.68 2.95
C PRO A 75 -14.02 9.28 2.46
N TRP A 76 -13.43 8.70 1.41
CA TRP A 76 -12.06 8.99 0.93
C TRP A 76 -12.05 9.67 -0.44
N VAL A 77 -13.21 10.06 -0.95
CA VAL A 77 -13.37 10.75 -2.23
C VAL A 77 -13.97 12.13 -2.02
N GLU A 78 -13.65 13.06 -2.90
CA GLU A 78 -14.20 14.43 -2.88
C GLU A 78 -15.00 14.68 -4.17
N PRO A 79 -16.31 15.00 -4.08
CA PRO A 79 -17.15 15.01 -2.87
C PRO A 79 -17.45 13.59 -2.32
N PRO A 80 -17.77 13.44 -1.02
CA PRO A 80 -17.97 12.14 -0.37
C PRO A 80 -19.35 11.52 -0.68
N THR A 81 -19.62 11.28 -1.96
CA THR A 81 -20.88 10.71 -2.46
C THR A 81 -20.74 9.23 -2.79
N LEU A 82 -21.84 8.47 -2.70
CA LEU A 82 -21.85 7.07 -3.11
C LEU A 82 -21.52 6.89 -4.60
N GLU A 83 -21.91 7.85 -5.44
CA GLU A 83 -21.57 7.87 -6.87
C GLU A 83 -20.06 7.94 -7.08
N LYS A 84 -19.37 8.90 -6.44
CA LYS A 84 -17.91 9.01 -6.50
C LYS A 84 -17.22 7.80 -5.89
N GLY A 85 -17.75 7.27 -4.78
CA GLY A 85 -17.25 6.03 -4.19
C GLY A 85 -17.37 4.84 -5.14
N ALA A 86 -18.45 4.74 -5.91
CA ALA A 86 -18.65 3.68 -6.91
C ALA A 86 -17.71 3.82 -8.11
N GLU A 87 -17.50 5.05 -8.60
CA GLU A 87 -16.51 5.35 -9.64
C GLU A 87 -15.10 4.93 -9.21
N THR A 88 -14.68 5.31 -8.01
CA THR A 88 -13.37 4.95 -7.45
C THR A 88 -13.24 3.45 -7.21
N ALA A 89 -14.29 2.81 -6.68
CA ALA A 89 -14.29 1.36 -6.48
C ALA A 89 -14.13 0.59 -7.80
N LYS A 90 -14.81 1.04 -8.86
CA LYS A 90 -14.67 0.48 -10.21
C LYS A 90 -13.25 0.66 -10.74
N LEU A 91 -12.72 1.88 -10.66
CA LEU A 91 -11.36 2.22 -11.07
C LEU A 91 -10.32 1.32 -10.37
N TRP A 92 -10.47 1.13 -9.05
CA TRP A 92 -9.59 0.28 -8.26
C TRP A 92 -9.69 -1.18 -8.67
N LYS A 93 -10.91 -1.71 -8.82
CA LYS A 93 -11.13 -3.10 -9.23
C LYS A 93 -10.53 -3.39 -10.60
N GLU A 94 -10.78 -2.52 -11.58
CA GLU A 94 -10.26 -2.67 -12.94
C GLU A 94 -8.73 -2.49 -12.99
N GLY A 95 -8.23 -1.52 -12.22
CA GLY A 95 -6.79 -1.30 -12.06
C GLY A 95 -6.10 -2.54 -11.52
N LEU A 96 -6.55 -3.09 -10.39
CA LEU A 96 -5.95 -4.28 -9.79
C LEU A 96 -6.08 -5.52 -10.68
N ALA A 97 -7.24 -5.72 -11.32
CA ALA A 97 -7.46 -6.84 -12.24
C ALA A 97 -6.50 -6.79 -13.45
N SER A 98 -6.14 -5.59 -13.93
CA SER A 98 -5.16 -5.45 -15.03
C SER A 98 -3.75 -5.95 -14.68
N TRP A 99 -3.44 -6.07 -13.39
CA TRP A 99 -2.21 -6.65 -12.85
C TRP A 99 -2.41 -8.10 -12.35
N GLY A 100 -3.55 -8.72 -12.64
CA GLY A 100 -3.87 -10.08 -12.17
C GLY A 100 -4.17 -10.17 -10.67
N ILE A 101 -4.49 -9.04 -10.03
CA ILE A 101 -4.82 -8.99 -8.60
C ILE A 101 -6.34 -9.01 -8.45
N GLU A 102 -6.85 -10.16 -8.02
CA GLU A 102 -8.28 -10.38 -7.79
C GLU A 102 -8.69 -10.09 -6.33
N SER A 103 -9.99 -9.89 -6.09
CA SER A 103 -10.58 -9.68 -4.75
C SER A 103 -10.08 -10.67 -3.69
N ALA A 104 -9.85 -11.93 -4.07
CA ALA A 104 -9.37 -12.97 -3.17
C ALA A 104 -7.95 -12.68 -2.64
N ARG A 105 -7.07 -12.07 -3.44
CA ARG A 105 -5.73 -11.67 -3.01
C ARG A 105 -5.80 -10.45 -2.09
N VAL A 106 -6.63 -9.47 -2.43
CA VAL A 106 -6.88 -8.29 -1.57
C VAL A 106 -7.40 -8.73 -0.20
N LYS A 107 -8.33 -9.70 -0.18
CA LYS A 107 -8.83 -10.29 1.07
C LYS A 107 -7.70 -10.94 1.88
N LYS A 108 -6.87 -11.78 1.24
CA LYS A 108 -5.71 -12.41 1.90
C LYS A 108 -4.77 -11.37 2.50
N PHE A 109 -4.45 -10.29 1.78
CA PHE A 109 -3.62 -9.21 2.30
C PHE A 109 -4.26 -8.58 3.54
N LYS A 110 -5.54 -8.22 3.46
CA LYS A 110 -6.27 -7.59 4.57
C LYS A 110 -6.35 -8.47 5.82
N GLU A 111 -6.39 -9.78 5.64
CA GLU A 111 -6.41 -10.76 6.74
C GLU A 111 -5.01 -11.11 7.27
N ALA A 112 -3.95 -10.87 6.49
CA ALA A 112 -2.58 -11.25 6.85
C ALA A 112 -1.90 -10.23 7.77
N VAL A 113 -2.37 -8.98 7.82
CA VAL A 113 -1.70 -7.91 8.58
C VAL A 113 -2.69 -6.93 9.20
N ASP A 114 -2.44 -6.60 10.46
CA ASP A 114 -3.05 -5.45 11.11
C ASP A 114 -2.23 -4.19 10.77
N ILE A 115 -2.89 -3.20 10.16
CA ILE A 115 -2.24 -1.95 9.79
C ILE A 115 -2.69 -0.86 10.75
N ALA A 116 -1.73 -0.25 11.44
CA ALA A 116 -1.95 0.85 12.36
C ALA A 116 -1.17 2.08 11.92
N ILE A 117 -1.84 3.23 11.80
CA ILE A 117 -1.20 4.51 11.52
C ILE A 117 -1.01 5.25 12.84
N TYR A 118 0.22 5.57 13.16
CA TYR A 118 0.61 6.33 14.34
C TYR A 118 0.95 7.76 13.94
N THR A 119 0.30 8.75 14.55
CA THR A 119 0.54 10.16 14.26
C THR A 119 0.94 10.92 15.52
N PRO A 120 2.16 11.47 15.59
CA PRO A 120 2.52 12.41 16.64
C PRO A 120 1.75 13.72 16.47
N ALA A 121 1.25 14.28 17.59
CA ALA A 121 0.60 15.58 17.64
C ALA A 121 -0.60 15.78 16.69
N SER A 122 -1.19 14.70 16.15
CA SER A 122 -2.38 14.71 15.31
C SER A 122 -3.38 13.66 15.81
N HIS A 123 -4.66 13.87 15.50
CA HIS A 123 -5.76 12.95 15.78
C HIS A 123 -6.15 12.12 14.54
N ALA A 124 -5.42 12.23 13.44
CA ALA A 124 -5.71 11.53 12.19
C ALA A 124 -5.45 10.01 12.27
N GLY A 125 -4.58 9.57 13.19
CA GLY A 125 -4.33 8.16 13.50
C GLY A 125 -4.25 7.91 15.01
N LEU A 126 -3.67 6.77 15.39
CA LEU A 126 -3.36 6.46 16.77
C LEU A 126 -2.33 7.46 17.29
N GLN A 127 -2.69 8.18 18.35
CA GLN A 127 -1.81 9.19 18.91
C GLN A 127 -0.62 8.54 19.60
N ILE A 128 0.57 9.10 19.39
CA ILE A 128 1.74 8.79 20.21
C ILE A 128 2.14 10.04 20.95
N SER A 129 2.36 9.90 22.26
CA SER A 129 3.05 10.96 23.01
C SER A 129 4.53 10.89 22.68
N ILE A 130 5.10 11.99 22.20
CA ILE A 130 6.56 12.16 22.11
C ILE A 130 7.12 12.75 23.41
N LEU A 131 6.26 13.19 24.33
CA LEU A 131 6.66 13.77 25.60
C LEU A 131 6.58 12.72 26.72
N ASN A 132 7.75 12.24 27.12
CA ASN A 132 8.03 11.70 28.45
C ASN A 132 9.47 12.11 28.78
N SER A 133 9.61 13.11 29.65
CA SER A 133 10.83 13.43 30.38
C SER A 133 10.44 13.79 31.81
#